data_AF-A0A969EHY5-F1
#
_entry.id   AF-A0A969EHY5-F1
#
_cell.length_a   1.000
_cell.length_b   1.000
_cell.length_c   1.000
_cell.angle_alpha   90.00
_cell.angle_beta   90.00
_cell.angle_gamma   90.00
#
_symmetry.space_group_name_H-M   'P 1'
#
loop_
_entity.id
_entity.type
_entity.pdbx_description
1 polymer ?
#
loop_
_entity_poly.entity_id
_entity_poly.type
_entity_poly.pdbx_seq_one_letter_code
_entity_poly.pdbx_strand_id
1 'polypeptide(L)'
;MSAKIPRIYPVKKTNGVIQVMVGTVPDKYHWFISLLGMKGSVTLGQRQLEELKSSTSSLALEASILYYTIKGLINQEHREASEGILKNLKTQPENRLLLFLGVNMLVKNSQSEQALQLITTLDKEDQGLPMYYIEYLRGEILLQKGNYHSAIQAYHKFIQHYKSENFKKDAYFKISLCYWLDNKDQLAQQFFSDCPKNWKNYSRA
;
A
#
# COMPACT_ATOMS: atom_id res chain seq x y z
N MET A 1 -20.32 33.05 -31.50
CA MET A 1 -20.31 32.82 -30.03
C MET A 1 -19.68 31.45 -29.78
N SER A 2 -18.45 31.41 -29.27
CA SER A 2 -17.75 30.15 -28.96
C SER A 2 -18.20 29.65 -27.59
N ALA A 3 -18.89 28.52 -27.56
CA ALA A 3 -19.33 27.88 -26.32
C ALA A 3 -18.10 27.42 -25.52
N LYS A 4 -17.86 28.08 -24.38
CA LYS A 4 -16.81 27.75 -23.43
C LYS A 4 -17.23 26.47 -22.70
N ILE A 5 -16.77 25.31 -23.18
CA ILE A 5 -17.02 24.03 -22.52
C ILE A 5 -16.45 24.10 -21.09
N PRO A 6 -17.23 23.80 -20.03
CA PRO A 6 -16.78 23.95 -18.65
C PRO A 6 -15.54 23.09 -18.40
N ARG A 7 -14.54 23.60 -17.67
CA ARG A 7 -13.36 22.82 -17.25
C ARG A 7 -13.78 21.69 -16.31
N ILE A 8 -13.91 20.47 -16.82
CA ILE A 8 -14.44 19.31 -16.09
C ILE A 8 -13.33 18.57 -15.32
N TYR A 9 -12.87 19.15 -14.22
CA TYR A 9 -11.87 18.51 -13.34
C TYR A 9 -12.35 17.20 -12.67
N PRO A 10 -13.63 17.04 -12.26
CA PRO A 10 -14.12 15.75 -11.74
C PRO A 10 -14.02 14.61 -12.76
N VAL A 11 -14.24 14.90 -14.05
CA VAL A 11 -14.06 13.91 -15.13
C VAL A 11 -12.60 13.48 -15.24
N LYS A 12 -11.63 14.38 -15.01
CA LYS A 12 -10.21 14.00 -15.01
C LYS A 12 -9.83 13.08 -13.85
N LYS A 13 -10.36 13.31 -12.64
CA LYS A 13 -10.15 12.42 -11.48
C LYS A 13 -10.67 11.01 -11.79
N THR A 14 -11.94 10.92 -12.17
CA THR A 14 -12.58 9.62 -12.47
C THR A 14 -11.93 8.95 -13.68
N ASN A 15 -11.62 9.69 -14.74
CA ASN A 15 -10.94 9.15 -15.92
C ASN A 15 -9.52 8.66 -15.59
N GLY A 16 -8.73 9.41 -14.81
CA GLY A 16 -7.39 9.00 -14.41
C GLY A 16 -7.38 7.68 -13.63
N VAL A 17 -8.33 7.50 -12.70
CA VAL A 17 -8.50 6.24 -11.95
C VAL A 17 -8.92 5.10 -12.89
N ILE A 18 -9.88 5.33 -13.79
CA ILE A 18 -10.32 4.32 -14.77
C ILE A 18 -9.16 3.90 -15.66
N GLN A 19 -8.36 4.85 -16.15
CA GLN A 19 -7.23 4.60 -17.03
C GLN A 19 -6.15 3.74 -16.37
N VAL A 20 -5.87 3.97 -15.07
CA VAL A 20 -4.93 3.14 -14.29
C VAL A 20 -5.50 1.74 -14.09
N MET A 21 -6.75 1.60 -13.65
CA MET A 21 -7.37 0.29 -13.46
C MET A 21 -7.36 -0.51 -14.77
N VAL A 22 -7.72 0.12 -15.88
CA VAL A 22 -7.70 -0.47 -17.21
C VAL A 22 -6.29 -0.87 -17.65
N GLY A 23 -5.27 -0.06 -17.35
CA GLY A 23 -3.87 -0.36 -17.69
C GLY A 23 -3.23 -1.45 -16.83
N THR A 24 -3.83 -1.82 -15.69
CA THR A 24 -3.37 -2.95 -14.85
C THR A 24 -3.97 -4.30 -15.26
N VAL A 25 -4.84 -4.29 -16.27
CA VAL A 25 -5.45 -5.51 -16.82
C VAL A 25 -4.38 -6.31 -17.60
N PRO A 26 -4.18 -7.61 -17.30
CA PRO A 26 -3.24 -8.45 -18.03
C PRO A 26 -3.49 -8.44 -19.55
N ASP A 27 -2.42 -8.50 -20.37
CA ASP A 27 -2.47 -8.40 -21.84
C ASP A 27 -3.55 -9.28 -22.49
N LYS A 28 -3.77 -10.48 -21.94
CA LYS A 28 -4.81 -11.43 -22.40
C LYS A 28 -6.25 -10.90 -22.37
N TYR A 29 -6.52 -9.78 -21.71
CA TYR A 29 -7.84 -9.16 -21.62
C TYR A 29 -7.89 -7.75 -22.24
N HIS A 30 -6.81 -7.28 -22.89
CA HIS A 30 -6.78 -6.01 -23.62
C HIS A 30 -7.85 -5.93 -24.73
N TRP A 31 -8.23 -7.07 -25.31
CA TRP A 31 -9.26 -7.15 -26.36
C TRP A 31 -10.66 -6.73 -25.86
N PHE A 32 -10.96 -6.94 -24.58
CA PHE A 32 -12.25 -6.56 -23.98
C PHE A 32 -12.29 -5.06 -23.65
N ILE A 33 -11.14 -4.50 -23.25
CA ILE A 33 -10.95 -3.07 -22.99
C ILE A 33 -11.00 -2.24 -24.28
N SER A 34 -10.38 -2.73 -25.36
CA SER A 34 -10.41 -2.07 -26.67
C SER A 34 -11.81 -2.09 -27.29
N LEU A 35 -12.60 -3.15 -27.05
CA LEU A 35 -14.00 -3.27 -27.45
C LEU A 35 -14.91 -2.20 -26.80
N LEU A 36 -14.59 -1.74 -25.59
CA LEU A 36 -15.31 -0.70 -24.85
C LEU A 36 -14.83 0.74 -25.17
N GLY A 37 -13.91 0.91 -26.13
CA GLY A 37 -13.42 2.23 -26.54
C GLY A 37 -12.47 2.93 -25.55
N MET A 38 -12.07 2.24 -24.47
CA MET A 38 -11.16 2.76 -23.47
C MET A 38 -9.70 2.47 -23.87
N LYS A 39 -8.99 3.47 -24.40
CA LYS A 39 -7.52 3.39 -24.57
C LYS A 39 -6.85 3.86 -23.28
N GLY A 40 -6.62 2.93 -22.37
CA GLY A 40 -5.85 3.11 -21.12
C GLY A 40 -4.38 3.38 -21.40
N SER A 41 -3.80 4.51 -20.98
CA SER A 41 -2.34 4.70 -20.96
C SER A 41 -1.87 5.19 -19.60
N VAL A 42 -1.04 4.38 -18.92
CA VAL A 42 -0.42 4.73 -17.63
C VAL A 42 0.34 6.05 -17.76
N THR A 43 1.10 6.24 -18.84
CA THR A 43 1.87 7.45 -19.12
C THR A 43 0.98 8.68 -19.28
N LEU A 44 -0.12 8.57 -20.04
CA LEU A 44 -1.05 9.69 -20.23
C LEU A 44 -1.75 10.05 -18.92
N GLY A 45 -2.19 9.05 -18.15
CA GLY A 45 -2.81 9.25 -16.85
C GLY A 45 -1.87 9.92 -15.84
N GLN A 46 -0.62 9.49 -15.78
CA GLN A 46 0.40 10.11 -14.93
C GLN A 46 0.65 11.57 -15.28
N ARG A 47 0.77 11.89 -16.59
CA ARG A 47 0.93 13.29 -17.03
C ARG A 47 -0.27 14.16 -16.62
N GLN A 48 -1.50 13.66 -16.78
CA GLN A 48 -2.70 14.39 -16.37
C GLN A 48 -2.75 14.64 -14.86
N LEU A 49 -2.37 13.63 -14.07
CA LEU A 49 -2.29 13.76 -12.61
C LEU A 49 -1.18 14.72 -12.20
N GLU A 50 -0.06 14.72 -12.91
CA GLU A 50 1.05 15.64 -12.65
C GLU A 50 0.68 17.10 -12.90
N GLU A 51 0.06 17.39 -14.05
CA GLU A 51 -0.45 18.72 -14.38
C GLU A 51 -1.47 19.19 -13.34
N LEU A 52 -2.36 18.30 -12.88
CA LEU A 52 -3.36 18.64 -11.87
C LEU A 52 -2.75 18.83 -10.47
N LYS A 53 -1.75 18.02 -10.08
CA LYS A 53 -1.02 18.16 -8.80
C LYS A 53 -0.36 19.54 -8.67
N SER A 54 0.05 20.12 -9.80
CA SER A 54 0.80 21.37 -9.86
C SER A 54 -0.09 22.60 -10.09
N SER A 55 -1.40 22.42 -10.09
CA SER A 55 -2.38 23.47 -10.37
C SER A 55 -2.92 24.12 -9.09
N THR A 56 -3.63 25.24 -9.24
CA THR A 56 -4.39 25.89 -8.15
C THR A 56 -5.75 25.26 -7.88
N SER A 57 -6.03 24.08 -8.46
CA SER A 57 -7.30 23.38 -8.27
C SER A 57 -7.45 22.89 -6.83
N SER A 58 -8.68 22.89 -6.32
CA SER A 58 -9.01 22.21 -5.05
C SER A 58 -8.71 20.71 -5.07
N LEU A 59 -8.57 20.11 -6.26
CA LEU A 59 -8.26 18.69 -6.46
C LEU A 59 -6.76 18.39 -6.56
N ALA A 60 -5.90 19.40 -6.35
CA ALA A 60 -4.45 19.24 -6.48
C ALA A 60 -3.90 18.20 -5.50
N LEU A 61 -4.44 18.14 -4.28
CA LEU A 61 -4.01 17.16 -3.27
C LEU A 61 -4.41 15.73 -3.67
N GLU A 62 -5.65 15.51 -4.10
CA GLU A 62 -6.10 14.19 -4.54
C GLU A 62 -5.30 13.72 -5.76
N ALA A 63 -4.99 14.63 -6.68
CA ALA A 63 -4.12 14.33 -7.82
C ALA A 63 -2.70 13.97 -7.36
N SER A 64 -2.16 14.68 -6.36
CA SER A 64 -0.86 14.39 -5.74
C SER A 64 -0.84 13.00 -5.11
N ILE A 65 -1.87 12.65 -4.33
CA ILE A 65 -2.01 11.31 -3.71
C ILE A 65 -2.02 10.22 -4.79
N LEU A 66 -2.86 10.37 -5.82
CA LEU A 66 -2.94 9.39 -6.91
C LEU A 66 -1.63 9.28 -7.69
N TYR A 67 -1.02 10.41 -8.04
CA TYR A 67 0.25 10.45 -8.76
C TYR A 67 1.35 9.67 -8.03
N TYR A 68 1.57 9.98 -6.75
CA TYR A 68 2.62 9.30 -5.97
C TYR A 68 2.27 7.85 -5.63
N THR A 69 0.99 7.51 -5.50
CA THR A 69 0.56 6.11 -5.35
C THR A 69 0.89 5.28 -6.59
N ILE A 70 0.67 5.82 -7.79
CA ILE A 70 1.02 5.13 -9.05
C ILE A 70 2.54 5.00 -9.17
N LYS A 71 3.29 6.08 -8.89
CA LYS A 71 4.76 6.05 -8.85
C LYS A 71 5.27 4.92 -7.95
N GLY A 72 4.70 4.80 -6.75
CA GLY A 72 5.12 3.82 -5.76
C GLY A 72 4.69 2.38 -6.04
N LEU A 73 3.43 2.16 -6.45
CA LEU A 73 2.85 0.82 -6.60
C LEU A 73 2.99 0.24 -8.00
N ILE A 74 2.99 1.07 -9.04
CA ILE A 74 3.04 0.63 -10.44
C ILE A 74 4.45 0.77 -10.99
N ASN A 75 5.06 1.96 -10.86
CA ASN A 75 6.39 2.21 -11.41
C ASN A 75 7.52 1.71 -10.50
N GLN A 76 7.22 1.34 -9.25
CA GLN A 76 8.20 0.96 -8.22
C GLN A 76 9.22 2.06 -7.89
N GLU A 77 8.85 3.32 -8.12
CA GLU A 77 9.65 4.50 -7.82
C GLU A 77 9.43 4.93 -6.35
N HIS A 78 9.76 4.03 -5.43
CA HIS A 78 9.41 4.15 -4.01
C HIS A 78 9.96 5.41 -3.34
N ARG A 79 11.15 5.88 -3.74
CA ARG A 79 11.76 7.11 -3.23
C ARG A 79 10.98 8.36 -3.62
N GLU A 80 10.69 8.56 -4.90
CA GLU A 80 9.90 9.72 -5.36
C GLU A 80 8.50 9.68 -4.74
N ALA A 81 7.90 8.48 -4.67
CA ALA A 81 6.61 8.28 -4.04
C ALA A 81 6.62 8.63 -2.55
N SER A 82 7.58 8.15 -1.77
CA SER A 82 7.64 8.43 -0.33
C SER A 82 7.89 9.92 -0.06
N GLU A 83 8.82 10.56 -0.78
CA GLU A 83 9.10 11.98 -0.66
C GLU A 83 7.86 12.85 -0.98
N GLY A 84 7.14 12.49 -2.05
CA GLY A 84 5.91 13.16 -2.45
C GLY A 84 4.79 13.03 -1.42
N ILE A 85 4.57 11.83 -0.88
CA ILE A 85 3.57 11.60 0.17
C ILE A 85 3.95 12.31 1.47
N LEU A 86 5.22 12.27 1.87
CA LEU A 86 5.71 13.00 3.04
C LEU A 86 5.55 14.51 2.90
N LYS A 87 5.72 15.06 1.69
CA LYS A 87 5.44 16.47 1.43
C LYS A 87 3.96 16.80 1.65
N ASN A 88 3.04 15.94 1.20
CA ASN A 88 1.60 16.11 1.47
C ASN A 88 1.27 15.98 2.96
N LEU A 89 1.95 15.10 3.70
CA LEU A 89 1.76 14.96 5.15
C LEU A 89 2.15 16.22 5.93
N LYS A 90 3.06 17.07 5.43
CA LYS A 90 3.39 18.34 6.09
C LYS A 90 2.19 19.28 6.19
N THR A 91 1.27 19.23 5.24
CA THR A 91 0.06 20.06 5.25
C THR A 91 -1.14 19.35 5.88
N GLN A 92 -1.14 18.01 5.92
CA GLN A 92 -2.18 17.20 6.54
C GLN A 92 -1.59 16.07 7.40
N PRO A 93 -1.00 16.39 8.56
CA PRO A 93 -0.21 15.43 9.35
C PRO A 93 -1.02 14.26 9.90
N GLU A 94 -2.32 14.45 10.11
CA GLU A 94 -3.25 13.46 10.69
C GLU A 94 -4.06 12.72 9.61
N ASN A 95 -3.82 13.00 8.32
CA ASN A 95 -4.53 12.32 7.25
C ASN A 95 -4.13 10.84 7.18
N ARG A 96 -5.01 9.97 7.69
CA ARG A 96 -4.79 8.53 7.79
C ARG A 96 -4.43 7.86 6.46
N LEU A 97 -5.04 8.28 5.35
CA LEU A 97 -4.71 7.72 4.03
C LEU A 97 -3.27 8.06 3.64
N LEU A 98 -2.85 9.31 3.86
CA LEU A 98 -1.48 9.74 3.61
C LEU A 98 -0.49 9.02 4.53
N LEU A 99 -0.82 8.84 5.81
CA LEU A 99 -0.01 8.08 6.76
C LEU A 99 0.16 6.64 6.27
N PHE A 100 -0.94 5.97 5.89
CA PHE A 100 -0.93 4.60 5.38
C PHE A 100 -0.07 4.44 4.12
N LEU A 101 -0.25 5.33 3.14
CA LEU A 101 0.52 5.31 1.90
C LEU A 101 2.00 5.60 2.18
N GLY A 102 2.27 6.56 3.07
CA GLY A 102 3.63 6.90 3.50
C GLY A 102 4.33 5.70 4.11
N VAL A 103 3.69 4.99 5.05
CA VAL A 103 4.23 3.76 5.65
C VAL A 103 4.54 2.72 4.58
N ASN A 104 3.60 2.45 3.66
CA ASN A 104 3.83 1.49 2.57
C ASN A 104 5.07 1.84 1.73
N MET A 105 5.18 3.11 1.31
CA MET A 105 6.31 3.56 0.47
C MET A 105 7.64 3.55 1.24
N LEU A 106 7.63 3.97 2.50
CA LEU A 106 8.84 3.99 3.33
C LEU A 106 9.37 2.60 3.62
N VAL A 107 8.50 1.62 3.89
CA VAL A 107 8.91 0.21 4.05
C VAL A 107 9.55 -0.31 2.77
N LYS A 108 8.98 -0.01 1.60
CA LYS A 108 9.55 -0.39 0.29
C LYS A 108 10.84 0.37 -0.06
N ASN A 109 11.05 1.55 0.51
CA ASN A 109 12.26 2.35 0.37
C ASN A 109 13.30 2.11 1.49
N SER A 110 13.14 1.06 2.30
CA SER A 110 14.04 0.73 3.43
C SER A 110 14.19 1.83 4.49
N GLN A 111 13.19 2.70 4.62
CA GLN A 111 13.14 3.80 5.60
C GLN A 111 12.31 3.42 6.83
N SER A 112 12.68 2.31 7.47
CA SER A 112 11.88 1.64 8.51
C SER A 112 11.64 2.49 9.77
N GLU A 113 12.60 3.31 10.20
CA GLU A 113 12.41 4.20 11.36
C GLU A 113 11.34 5.27 11.12
N GLN A 114 11.40 5.90 9.95
CA GLN A 114 10.42 6.91 9.58
C GLN A 114 9.03 6.28 9.40
N ALA A 115 8.97 5.06 8.86
CA ALA A 115 7.72 4.30 8.79
C ALA A 115 7.13 4.06 10.19
N LEU A 116 7.92 3.64 11.18
CA LEU A 116 7.46 3.47 12.57
C LEU A 116 6.94 4.77 13.19
N GLN A 117 7.56 5.91 12.87
CA GLN A 117 7.06 7.22 13.33
C GLN A 117 5.66 7.52 12.77
N LEU A 118 5.43 7.29 11.47
CA LEU A 118 4.11 7.47 10.86
C LEU A 118 3.07 6.49 11.44
N ILE A 119 3.47 5.23 11.69
CA ILE A 119 2.60 4.25 12.35
C ILE A 119 2.23 4.73 13.77
N THR A 120 3.19 5.27 14.53
CA THR A 120 2.93 5.81 15.88
C THR A 120 1.96 6.99 15.84
N THR A 121 2.03 7.83 14.80
CA THR A 121 1.02 8.89 14.58
C THR A 121 -0.36 8.29 14.30
N LEU A 122 -0.44 7.25 13.46
CA LEU A 122 -1.69 6.58 13.14
C LEU A 122 -2.35 5.93 14.37
N ASP A 123 -1.55 5.43 15.32
CA ASP A 123 -2.01 4.80 16.56
C ASP A 123 -2.67 5.78 17.54
N LYS A 124 -2.37 7.08 17.45
CA LYS A 124 -2.92 8.10 18.37
C LYS A 124 -4.38 8.39 18.11
N GLU A 125 -4.86 8.13 16.90
CA GLU A 125 -6.23 8.41 16.48
C GLU A 125 -6.91 7.12 16.07
N ASP A 126 -7.96 6.71 16.81
CA ASP A 126 -8.77 5.53 16.43
C ASP A 126 -10.06 5.92 15.68
N GLN A 127 -10.17 7.18 15.27
CA GLN A 127 -11.32 7.64 14.48
C GLN A 127 -11.12 7.31 13.00
N GLY A 128 -12.10 6.65 12.40
CA GLY A 128 -12.14 6.34 10.97
C GLY A 128 -12.02 4.85 10.66
N LEU A 129 -11.70 4.52 9.41
CA LEU A 129 -11.58 3.13 8.97
C LEU A 129 -10.39 2.45 9.66
N PRO A 130 -10.59 1.25 10.26
CA PRO A 130 -9.49 0.47 10.81
C PRO A 130 -8.47 0.07 9.74
N MET A 131 -7.19 0.28 10.01
CA MET A 131 -6.08 0.00 9.08
C MET A 131 -5.27 -1.22 9.51
N TYR A 132 -5.92 -2.38 9.66
CA TYR A 132 -5.29 -3.59 10.20
C TYR A 132 -4.02 -4.04 9.44
N TYR A 133 -3.90 -3.74 8.13
CA TYR A 133 -2.71 -4.04 7.35
C TYR A 133 -1.44 -3.32 7.86
N ILE A 134 -1.59 -2.21 8.60
CA ILE A 134 -0.46 -1.51 9.22
C ILE A 134 0.24 -2.38 10.24
N GLU A 135 -0.49 -3.24 10.96
CA GLU A 135 0.13 -4.15 11.93
C GLU A 135 1.02 -5.20 11.24
N TYR A 136 0.69 -5.61 10.02
CA TYR A 136 1.56 -6.46 9.21
C TYR A 136 2.86 -5.72 8.85
N LEU A 137 2.78 -4.49 8.36
CA LEU A 137 3.97 -3.68 8.04
C LEU A 137 4.80 -3.35 9.29
N ARG A 138 4.16 -3.13 10.44
CA ARG A 138 4.84 -2.98 11.73
C ARG A 138 5.62 -4.24 12.07
N GLY A 139 5.00 -5.42 11.91
CA GLY A 139 5.65 -6.72 12.08
C GLY A 139 6.88 -6.88 11.19
N GLU A 140 6.79 -6.50 9.91
CA GLU A 140 7.91 -6.56 8.96
C GLU A 140 9.10 -5.73 9.44
N ILE A 141 8.84 -4.48 9.84
CA ILE A 141 9.87 -3.57 10.32
C ILE A 141 10.52 -4.12 11.60
N LEU A 142 9.72 -4.60 12.56
CA LEU A 142 10.21 -5.10 13.84
C LEU A 142 11.03 -6.38 13.68
N LEU A 143 10.60 -7.28 12.79
CA LEU A 143 11.35 -8.49 12.44
C LEU A 143 12.73 -8.12 11.86
N GLN A 144 12.78 -7.21 10.88
CA GLN A 144 14.03 -6.74 10.28
C GLN A 144 14.98 -6.09 11.31
N LYS A 145 14.43 -5.46 12.34
CA LYS A 145 15.19 -4.85 13.45
C LYS A 145 15.64 -5.87 14.51
N GLY A 146 15.27 -7.14 14.40
CA GLY A 146 15.55 -8.16 15.41
C GLY A 146 14.66 -8.08 16.65
N ASN A 147 13.61 -7.25 16.65
CA ASN A 147 12.65 -7.18 17.76
C ASN A 147 11.53 -8.21 17.57
N TYR A 148 11.89 -9.48 17.74
CA TYR A 148 11.03 -10.62 17.45
C TYR A 148 9.76 -10.64 18.32
N HIS A 149 9.87 -10.31 19.61
CA HIS A 149 8.71 -10.30 20.50
C HIS A 149 7.65 -9.29 20.06
N SER A 150 8.03 -8.05 19.77
CA SER A 150 7.08 -7.04 19.29
C SER A 150 6.59 -7.34 17.87
N ALA A 151 7.43 -7.94 17.01
CA ALA A 151 7.01 -8.38 15.67
C ALA A 151 5.87 -9.41 15.76
N ILE A 152 6.01 -10.42 16.62
CA ILE A 152 5.01 -11.45 16.87
C ILE A 152 3.68 -10.81 17.32
N GLN A 153 3.72 -9.86 18.25
CA GLN A 153 2.52 -9.16 18.71
C GLN A 153 1.80 -8.42 17.56
N ALA A 154 2.55 -7.74 16.69
CA ALA A 154 2.01 -7.03 15.54
C ALA A 154 1.37 -8.01 14.54
N TYR A 155 2.03 -9.13 14.21
CA TYR A 155 1.46 -10.15 13.34
C TYR A 155 0.19 -10.78 13.91
N HIS A 156 0.11 -11.01 15.22
CA HIS A 156 -1.12 -11.51 15.85
C HIS A 156 -2.29 -10.54 15.71
N LYS A 157 -2.06 -9.23 15.98
CA LYS A 157 -3.09 -8.20 15.76
C LYS A 157 -3.57 -8.18 14.31
N PHE A 158 -2.63 -8.31 13.37
CA PHE A 158 -2.96 -8.42 11.95
C PHE A 158 -3.84 -9.65 11.64
N ILE A 159 -3.47 -10.84 12.12
CA ILE A 159 -4.18 -12.11 11.86
C ILE A 159 -5.63 -12.05 12.40
N GLN A 160 -5.83 -11.43 13.56
CA GLN A 160 -7.14 -11.35 14.21
C GLN A 160 -8.18 -10.58 13.37
N HIS A 161 -7.74 -9.53 12.67
CA HIS A 161 -8.66 -8.56 12.07
C HIS A 161 -8.63 -8.48 10.54
N TYR A 162 -7.55 -8.91 9.89
CA TYR A 162 -7.44 -8.87 8.43
C TYR A 162 -8.15 -10.06 7.79
N LYS A 163 -8.72 -9.89 6.58
CA LYS A 163 -9.51 -10.95 5.93
C LYS A 163 -8.71 -11.83 4.96
N SER A 164 -7.51 -11.42 4.55
CA SER A 164 -6.76 -12.15 3.52
C SER A 164 -6.08 -13.41 4.06
N GLU A 165 -6.48 -14.57 3.55
CA GLU A 165 -5.87 -15.87 3.89
C GLU A 165 -4.39 -15.95 3.51
N ASN A 166 -3.98 -15.37 2.37
CA ASN A 166 -2.60 -15.42 1.91
C ASN A 166 -1.67 -14.63 2.84
N PHE A 167 -2.06 -13.41 3.21
CA PHE A 167 -1.26 -12.63 4.14
C PHE A 167 -1.28 -13.22 5.55
N LYS A 168 -2.38 -13.84 6.00
CA LYS A 168 -2.39 -14.56 7.28
C LYS A 168 -1.36 -15.68 7.29
N LYS A 169 -1.30 -16.51 6.24
CA LYS A 169 -0.30 -17.58 6.14
C LYS A 169 1.12 -17.06 6.21
N ASP A 170 1.40 -15.96 5.49
CA ASP A 170 2.71 -15.31 5.54
C ASP A 170 3.02 -14.78 6.95
N ALA A 171 2.05 -14.18 7.64
CA ALA A 171 2.21 -13.75 9.03
C ALA A 171 2.47 -14.93 9.99
N TYR A 172 1.79 -16.08 9.83
CA TYR A 172 2.08 -17.31 10.60
C TYR A 172 3.51 -17.80 10.36
N PHE A 173 3.95 -17.82 9.10
CA PHE A 173 5.32 -18.17 8.75
C PHE A 173 6.33 -17.21 9.40
N LYS A 174 6.05 -15.90 9.38
CA LYS A 174 6.93 -14.89 9.99
C LYS A 174 6.96 -14.94 11.52
N ILE A 175 5.86 -15.33 12.17
CA ILE A 175 5.85 -15.62 13.60
C ILE A 175 6.74 -16.84 13.89
N SER A 176 6.62 -17.92 13.10
CA SER A 176 7.51 -19.07 13.22
C SER A 176 8.98 -18.67 13.04
N LEU A 177 9.28 -17.84 12.04
CA LEU A 177 10.62 -17.29 11.81
C LEU A 177 11.12 -16.46 13.00
N CYS A 178 10.28 -15.61 13.59
CA CYS A 178 10.62 -14.86 14.80
C CYS A 178 11.02 -15.79 15.95
N TYR A 179 10.26 -16.87 16.18
CA TYR A 179 10.59 -17.85 17.22
C TYR A 179 11.88 -18.60 16.93
N TRP A 180 12.11 -18.98 15.67
CA TRP A 180 13.34 -19.66 15.27
C TRP A 180 14.56 -18.76 15.47
N LEU A 181 14.49 -17.50 15.06
CA LEU A 181 15.55 -16.50 15.27
C LEU A 181 15.80 -16.17 16.75
N ASP A 182 14.80 -16.42 17.61
CA ASP A 182 14.88 -16.25 19.07
C ASP A 182 15.25 -17.57 19.79
N ASN A 183 15.74 -18.58 19.08
CA ASN A 183 16.13 -19.90 19.58
C ASN A 183 15.00 -20.67 20.31
N LYS A 184 13.75 -20.47 19.89
CA LYS A 184 12.55 -21.13 20.44
C LYS A 184 12.00 -22.15 19.44
N ASP A 185 12.81 -23.14 19.11
CA ASP A 185 12.54 -24.11 18.03
C ASP A 185 11.19 -24.84 18.16
N GLN A 186 10.79 -25.22 19.37
CA GLN A 186 9.50 -25.89 19.60
C GLN A 186 8.32 -24.99 19.21
N LEU A 187 8.36 -23.71 19.60
CA LEU A 187 7.32 -22.73 19.23
C LEU A 187 7.37 -22.42 17.73
N ALA A 188 8.56 -22.35 17.15
CA ALA A 188 8.72 -22.16 15.71
C ALA A 188 8.05 -23.29 14.90
N GLN A 189 8.26 -24.54 15.30
CA GLN A 189 7.65 -25.71 14.66
C GLN A 189 6.13 -25.74 14.85
N GLN A 190 5.65 -25.39 16.04
CA GLN A 190 4.23 -25.29 16.34
C GLN A 190 3.56 -24.28 15.40
N PHE A 191 4.04 -23.04 15.36
CA PHE A 191 3.46 -21.99 14.51
C PHE A 191 3.56 -22.27 13.01
N PHE A 192 4.64 -22.92 12.59
CA PHE A 192 4.76 -23.38 11.21
C PHE A 192 3.68 -24.42 10.85
N SER A 193 3.34 -25.29 11.80
CA SER A 193 2.32 -26.35 11.63
C SER A 193 0.89 -25.82 11.73
N ASP A 194 0.66 -24.80 12.56
CA ASP A 194 -0.65 -24.15 12.79
C ASP A 194 -1.08 -23.26 11.61
N CYS A 195 -0.18 -23.00 10.64
CA CYS A 195 -0.51 -22.30 9.41
C CYS A 195 -1.65 -23.02 8.64
N PRO A 196 -2.71 -22.32 8.20
CA PRO A 196 -3.90 -22.93 7.61
C PRO A 196 -3.59 -23.93 6.47
N LYS A 197 -4.19 -25.14 6.56
CA LYS A 197 -3.86 -26.43 5.92
C LYS A 197 -3.61 -26.51 4.39
N ASN A 198 -3.63 -25.41 3.63
CA ASN A 198 -3.39 -25.43 2.18
C ASN A 198 -1.90 -25.22 1.79
N TRP A 199 -0.96 -25.31 2.73
CA TRP A 199 0.48 -25.08 2.50
C TRP A 199 1.25 -26.29 1.95
N LYS A 200 0.84 -27.53 2.27
CA LYS A 200 1.60 -28.76 1.95
C LYS A 200 1.86 -29.02 0.44
N ASN A 201 1.31 -28.21 -0.45
CA ASN A 201 1.49 -28.35 -1.89
C ASN A 201 2.65 -27.52 -2.48
N TYR A 202 3.31 -26.65 -1.69
CA TYR A 202 4.40 -25.80 -2.21
C TYR A 202 5.81 -26.18 -1.74
N SER A 203 5.95 -27.09 -0.76
CA SER A 203 7.26 -27.57 -0.30
C SER A 203 7.74 -28.85 -1.02
N ARG A 204 7.22 -29.10 -2.23
CA ARG A 204 7.69 -30.14 -3.16
C ARG A 204 7.85 -29.54 -4.55
N ALA A 205 8.84 -28.68 -4.70
CA ALA A 205 9.44 -28.28 -5.97
C ALA A 205 10.93 -28.05 -5.74
#